data_AF-A0A416EFK1-F1
#
_entry.id   AF-A0A416EFK1-F1
#
_cell.length_a   1.000
_cell.length_b   1.000
_cell.length_c   1.000
_cell.angle_alpha   90.00
_cell.angle_beta   90.00
_cell.angle_gamma   90.00
#
_symmetry.space_group_name_H-M   'P 1'
#
loop_
_entity.id
_entity.type
_entity.pdbx_description
1 polymer ?
#
loop_
_entity_poly.entity_id
_entity_poly.type
_entity_poly.pdbx_seq_one_letter_code
_entity_poly.pdbx_strand_id
1 'polypeptide(L)' 'MEREIPVLYKRKEDCCGCTACYAICPKEAISMVEDEEGFEYPQIDESKCVRCYQCIKVCPIKAARAQ' A
#
# COMPACT_ATOMS: atom_id res chain seq x y z
N MET A 1 -13.52 -18.57 3.15
CA MET A 1 -12.07 -18.29 3.07
C MET A 1 -11.91 -16.78 3.04
N GLU A 2 -11.80 -16.17 4.21
CA GLU A 2 -11.68 -14.71 4.32
C GLU A 2 -10.20 -14.36 4.16
N ARG A 3 -9.85 -13.73 3.03
CA ARG A 3 -8.52 -13.15 2.86
C ARG A 3 -8.51 -11.79 3.55
N GLU A 4 -7.42 -11.44 4.23
CA GLU A 4 -7.30 -10.16 4.94
C GLU A 4 -6.88 -9.03 3.99
N ILE A 5 -7.19 -7.79 4.33
CA ILE A 5 -6.72 -6.62 3.57
C ILE A 5 -5.21 -6.45 3.79
N PRO A 6 -4.40 -6.22 2.73
CA PRO A 6 -2.96 -6.05 2.88
C PRO A 6 -2.61 -4.77 3.65
N VAL A 7 -1.68 -4.88 4.61
CA VAL A 7 -1.16 -3.72 5.35
C VAL A 7 0.01 -3.09 4.57
N LEU A 8 -0.20 -1.87 4.04
CA LEU A 8 0.82 -1.17 3.24
C LEU A 8 1.96 -0.61 4.10
N TYR A 9 1.68 -0.13 5.30
CA TYR A 9 2.68 0.30 6.29
C TYR A 9 2.07 0.22 7.69
N LYS A 10 2.92 0.10 8.73
CA LYS A 10 2.47 0.13 10.14
C LYS A 10 2.89 1.43 10.81
N ARG A 11 4.10 1.90 10.51
CA ARG A 11 4.66 3.17 10.98
C ARG A 11 5.02 4.02 9.76
N LYS A 12 4.99 5.35 9.90
CA LYS A 12 5.31 6.27 8.80
C LYS A 12 6.67 5.95 8.16
N GLU A 13 7.68 5.61 8.97
CA GLU A 13 9.03 5.21 8.52
C GLU A 13 9.08 3.93 7.66
N ASP A 14 8.02 3.11 7.64
CA ASP A 14 7.95 1.91 6.81
C ASP A 14 7.49 2.23 5.36
N CYS A 15 7.13 3.48 5.07
CA CYS A 15 6.69 3.96 3.76
C CYS A 15 7.47 5.21 3.34
N CYS A 16 7.92 5.25 2.09
CA CYS A 16 8.63 6.41 1.53
C CYS A 16 7.79 7.24 0.56
N GLY A 17 6.48 6.99 0.45
CA GLY A 17 5.60 7.74 -0.46
C GLY A 17 5.82 7.50 -1.96
N CYS A 18 6.60 6.49 -2.38
CA CYS A 18 6.97 6.28 -3.79
C CYS A 18 5.85 5.91 -4.78
N THR A 19 4.58 5.85 -4.33
CA THR A 19 3.37 5.56 -5.13
C THR A 19 3.33 4.22 -5.91
N ALA A 20 4.33 3.35 -5.81
CA ALA A 20 4.34 2.07 -6.53
C ALA A 20 3.11 1.18 -6.23
N CYS A 21 2.68 1.15 -4.97
CA CYS A 21 1.48 0.38 -4.55
C CYS A 21 0.18 0.94 -5.16
N TYR A 22 0.08 2.25 -5.31
CA TYR A 22 -1.01 2.94 -6.00
C TYR A 22 -1.01 2.55 -7.49
N ALA A 23 0.12 2.72 -8.17
CA ALA A 23 0.24 2.49 -9.61
C ALA A 23 -0.01 1.04 -10.03
N ILE A 24 0.38 0.04 -9.22
CA ILE A 24 0.19 -1.37 -9.57
C ILE A 24 -1.24 -1.88 -9.32
N CYS A 25 -2.07 -1.12 -8.58
CA CYS A 25 -3.35 -1.63 -8.11
C CYS A 25 -4.36 -1.74 -9.27
N PRO A 26 -4.75 -2.95 -9.71
CA PRO A 26 -5.61 -3.12 -10.89
C PRO A 26 -7.07 -2.71 -10.66
N LYS A 27 -7.42 -2.40 -9.40
CA LYS A 27 -8.76 -2.01 -8.97
C LYS A 27 -8.84 -0.56 -8.52
N GLU A 28 -7.73 0.19 -8.64
CA GLU A 28 -7.67 1.59 -8.18
C GLU A 28 -8.18 1.73 -6.74
N ALA A 29 -7.88 0.72 -5.92
CA ALA A 29 -8.33 0.59 -4.54
C ALA A 29 -7.39 1.30 -3.56
N ILE A 30 -6.40 2.05 -4.05
CA ILE A 30 -5.43 2.76 -3.23
C ILE A 30 -5.50 4.23 -3.64
N SER A 31 -5.45 5.13 -2.66
CA SER A 31 -5.28 6.58 -2.85
C SER A 31 -4.06 7.04 -2.06
N MET A 32 -3.36 8.05 -2.55
CA MET A 32 -2.30 8.73 -1.78
C MET A 32 -2.95 9.90 -1.03
N VAL A 33 -2.75 9.96 0.29
CA VAL A 33 -3.34 10.98 1.15
C VAL A 33 -2.21 11.67 1.91
N GLU A 34 -2.18 13.01 1.83
CA GLU A 34 -1.24 13.83 2.58
C GLU A 34 -1.56 13.82 4.07
N ASP A 35 -0.53 13.79 4.90
CA ASP A 35 -0.63 14.07 6.32
C ASP A 35 -0.46 15.57 6.63
N GLU A 36 -0.47 15.94 7.92
CA GLU A 36 -0.32 17.32 8.39
C GLU A 36 1.04 17.96 8.00
N GLU A 37 2.04 17.15 7.67
CA GLU A 37 3.38 17.58 7.29
C GLU A 37 3.55 17.64 5.76
N GLY A 38 2.53 17.25 4.99
CA GLY A 38 2.53 17.22 3.53
C GLY A 38 3.14 15.95 2.93
N PHE A 39 3.37 14.91 3.72
CA PHE A 39 3.85 13.62 3.20
C PHE A 39 2.69 12.73 2.77
N GLU A 40 2.79 12.15 1.58
CA GLU A 40 1.76 11.27 1.03
C GLU A 40 1.91 9.81 1.47
N TYR A 41 0.83 9.24 2.01
CA TYR A 41 0.76 7.83 2.41
C TYR A 41 -0.40 7.10 1.73
N PRO A 42 -0.23 5.80 1.40
CA PRO A 42 -1.27 5.06 0.69
C PRO A 42 -2.37 4.58 1.63
N GLN A 43 -3.62 4.89 1.31
CA GLN A 43 -4.82 4.40 1.99
C GLN A 43 -5.58 3.41 1.09
N ILE A 44 -6.01 2.27 1.63
CA ILE A 44 -6.80 1.27 0.89
C ILE A 44 -8.30 1.51 1.07
N ASP A 45 -9.03 1.53 -0.05
CA ASP A 45 -10.48 1.37 -0.11
C ASP A 45 -10.81 -0.13 -0.09
N GLU A 46 -11.30 -0.61 1.07
CA GLU A 46 -11.63 -2.01 1.30
C GLU A 46 -12.76 -2.52 0.39
N SER A 47 -13.65 -1.64 -0.09
CA SER A 47 -14.76 -2.00 -0.96
C SER A 47 -14.29 -2.39 -2.37
N LYS A 48 -13.16 -1.82 -2.81
CA LYS A 48 -12.55 -2.09 -4.12
C LYS A 48 -11.45 -3.16 -4.05
N CYS A 49 -10.86 -3.36 -2.88
CA CYS A 49 -9.72 -4.25 -2.72
C CYS A 49 -10.09 -5.73 -2.88
N VAL A 50 -9.61 -6.34 -3.97
CA VAL A 50 -9.78 -7.77 -4.26
C VAL A 50 -8.72 -8.67 -3.61
N ARG A 51 -7.88 -8.12 -2.72
CA ARG A 51 -6.87 -8.88 -1.94
C ARG A 51 -5.95 -9.72 -2.84
N CYS A 52 -5.45 -9.10 -3.91
CA CYS A 52 -4.50 -9.72 -4.85
C CYS A 52 -3.03 -9.60 -4.41
N TYR A 53 -2.74 -8.76 -3.40
CA TYR A 53 -1.41 -8.52 -2.81
C TYR A 53 -0.33 -8.01 -3.77
N GLN A 54 -0.69 -7.50 -4.95
CA GLN A 54 0.27 -6.88 -5.88
C GLN A 54 0.96 -5.64 -5.27
N CYS A 55 0.22 -4.85 -4.48
CA CYS A 55 0.76 -3.70 -3.74
C CYS A 55 1.90 -4.08 -2.76
N ILE A 56 1.86 -5.29 -2.20
CA ILE A 56 2.91 -5.80 -1.31
C ILE A 56 4.12 -6.25 -2.13
N LYS A 57 3.88 -6.96 -3.23
CA LYS A 57 4.93 -7.50 -4.12
C LYS A 57 5.75 -6.40 -4.80
N VAL A 58 5.10 -5.32 -5.22
CA VAL A 58 5.79 -4.20 -5.89
C VAL A 58 6.59 -3.33 -4.92
N CYS A 59 6.30 -3.39 -3.62
CA CYS A 59 6.89 -2.50 -2.64
C CYS A 59 8.37 -2.86 -2.39
N PRO A 60 9.34 -2.00 -2.76
CA PRO A 60 10.76 -2.32 -2.60
C PRO A 60 11.17 -2.47 -1.14
N ILE A 61 10.53 -1.72 -0.22
CA ILE A 61 10.79 -1.80 1.23
C ILE A 61 10.36 -3.16 1.79
N LYS A 62 9.22 -3.70 1.34
CA LYS A 62 8.74 -5.02 1.79
C LYS A 62 9.50 -6.16 1.13
N ALA A 63 9.83 -6.04 -0.15
CA ALA A 63 10.64 -7.02 -0.86
C ALA A 63 12.05 -7.17 -0.24
N ALA A 64 12.66 -6.07 0.20
CA ALA A 64 13.97 -6.09 0.84
C ALA A 64 13.99 -6.79 2.21
N ARG A 65 12.85 -6.83 2.92
CA ARG A 65 12.71 -7.42 4.27
C ARG A 65 12.17 -8.86 4.28
N ALA A 66 12.00 -9.48 3.12
CA ALA A 66 11.51 -10.86 3.00
C ALA A 66 12.62 -11.93 3.10
N GLN A 67 13.72 -11.64 3.81
CA GLN A 67 14.84 -12.55 4.08
C GLN A 67 14.82 -13.03 5.53
#